data_AF-A0A7R7Y1M7-F1
#
_entry.id   AF-A0A7R7Y1M7-F1
#
_cell.length_a   1.000
_cell.length_b   1.000
_cell.length_c   1.000
_cell.angle_alpha   90.00
_cell.angle_beta   90.00
_cell.angle_gamma   90.00
#
_symmetry.space_group_name_H-M   'P 1'
#
loop_
_entity.id
_entity.type
_entity.pdbx_description
1 polymer ?
#
loop_
_entity_poly.entity_id
_entity_poly.type
_entity_poly.pdbx_seq_one_letter_code
_entity_poly.pdbx_strand_id
1 'polypeptide(L)'
;MAAETVVVPSDSGSYPVAVQAVQVAYSALETSLRRHTLLSLLLMALLAFLIVLVIKNTILSPLRAIPGPWLAGLTSWYEFYYDVVKNGTYAHQHSKMHQKYGSTVIRISPNHVHVACPEFFRTQVLPVKP
;
A
#
# COMPACT_ATOMS: atom_id res chain seq x y z
N MET A 1 -6.65 24.81 -22.43
CA MET A 1 -7.00 24.79 -23.86
C MET A 1 -5.81 25.33 -24.63
N ALA A 2 -4.82 24.47 -24.92
CA ALA A 2 -3.72 24.80 -25.82
C ALA A 2 -3.96 23.99 -27.08
N ALA A 3 -4.21 24.67 -28.20
CA ALA A 3 -4.27 24.04 -29.51
C ALA A 3 -2.84 23.62 -29.88
N GLU A 4 -2.52 22.36 -29.61
CA GLU A 4 -1.27 21.74 -30.03
C GLU A 4 -1.34 21.60 -31.56
N THR A 5 -0.69 22.53 -32.26
CA THR A 5 -0.54 22.48 -33.72
C THR A 5 0.33 21.27 -34.05
N VAL A 6 -0.33 20.16 -34.39
CA VAL A 6 0.29 18.92 -34.82
C VAL A 6 1.01 19.19 -36.15
N VAL A 7 2.34 19.16 -36.11
CA VAL A 7 3.22 19.29 -37.27
C VAL A 7 3.01 18.07 -38.16
N VAL A 8 2.36 18.27 -39.31
CA VAL A 8 2.25 17.26 -40.36
C VAL A 8 3.65 17.04 -40.96
N PRO A 9 4.15 15.79 -41.05
CA PRO A 9 5.49 15.54 -41.58
C PRO A 9 5.62 16.04 -43.02
N SER A 10 6.64 16.88 -43.26
CA SER A 10 6.87 17.62 -44.53
C SER A 10 7.03 16.75 -45.78
N ASP A 11 7.13 15.42 -45.64
CA ASP A 11 7.25 14.48 -46.76
C ASP A 11 5.88 14.01 -47.31
N SER A 12 4.76 14.53 -46.76
CA SER A 12 3.39 14.16 -47.15
C SER A 12 2.85 14.87 -48.39
N GLY A 13 3.71 15.47 -49.21
CA GLY A 13 3.35 16.34 -50.35
C GLY A 13 2.56 15.66 -51.48
N SER A 14 2.33 14.35 -51.42
CA SER A 14 1.70 13.57 -52.49
C SER A 14 0.29 13.04 -52.17
N TYR A 15 -0.24 13.24 -50.96
CA TYR A 15 -1.56 12.71 -50.56
C TYR A 15 -2.63 13.80 -50.49
N PRO A 16 -3.86 13.54 -50.94
CA PRO A 16 -4.94 14.54 -50.92
C PRO A 16 -5.28 14.96 -49.48
N VAL A 17 -5.71 16.21 -49.29
CA VAL A 17 -6.02 16.86 -47.99
C VAL A 17 -6.93 16.00 -47.10
N ALA A 18 -7.86 15.25 -47.70
CA ALA A 18 -8.73 14.31 -46.98
C ALA A 18 -7.95 13.22 -46.24
N VAL A 19 -6.87 12.69 -46.83
CA VAL A 19 -6.03 11.64 -46.21
C VAL A 19 -5.23 12.21 -45.03
N GLN A 20 -4.80 13.46 -45.11
CA GLN A 20 -4.10 14.13 -43.99
C GLN A 20 -5.03 14.33 -42.78
N ALA A 21 -6.26 14.78 -43.00
CA ALA A 21 -7.25 14.94 -41.93
C ALA A 21 -7.56 13.61 -41.23
N VAL A 22 -7.68 12.53 -42.01
CA VAL A 22 -7.88 11.16 -41.51
C VAL A 22 -6.69 10.70 -40.67
N GLN A 23 -5.45 10.95 -41.11
CA GLN A 23 -4.23 10.59 -40.37
C GLN A 23 -4.09 11.34 -39.03
N VAL A 24 -4.49 12.61 -39.00
CA VAL A 24 -4.51 13.41 -37.77
C VAL A 24 -5.55 12.86 -36.78
N ALA A 25 -6.73 12.45 -37.26
CA ALA A 25 -7.75 11.84 -36.41
C ALA A 25 -7.29 10.49 -35.81
N TYR A 26 -6.62 9.64 -36.61
CA TYR A 26 -6.06 8.37 -36.12
C TYR A 26 -4.97 8.57 -35.07
N SER A 27 -4.02 9.49 -35.29
CA SER A 27 -2.96 9.76 -34.29
C SER A 27 -3.51 10.39 -33.00
N ALA A 28 -4.55 11.23 -33.08
CA ALA A 28 -5.25 11.75 -31.90
C ALA A 28 -5.99 10.66 -31.10
N LEU A 29 -6.59 9.68 -31.78
CA LEU A 29 -7.23 8.53 -31.13
C LEU A 29 -6.19 7.63 -30.46
N GLU A 30 -5.10 7.31 -31.14
CA GLU A 30 -4.01 6.48 -30.60
C GLU A 30 -3.33 7.11 -29.39
N THR A 31 -3.08 8.41 -29.42
CA THR A 31 -2.51 9.13 -28.26
C THR A 31 -3.47 9.09 -27.07
N SER A 32 -4.77 9.22 -27.30
CA SER A 32 -5.78 9.10 -26.24
C SER A 32 -5.80 7.71 -25.62
N LEU A 33 -5.88 6.67 -26.44
CA LEU A 33 -5.86 5.28 -25.98
C LEU A 33 -4.57 4.98 -25.20
N ARG A 34 -3.41 5.39 -25.73
CA ARG A 34 -2.10 5.17 -25.08
C ARG A 34 -2.03 5.80 -23.70
N ARG A 35 -2.52 7.05 -23.53
CA ARG A 35 -2.55 7.71 -22.22
C ARG A 35 -3.35 6.91 -21.20
N HIS A 36 -4.55 6.45 -21.57
CA HIS A 36 -5.40 5.68 -20.67
C HIS A 36 -4.76 4.33 -20.29
N THR A 37 -4.14 3.63 -21.25
CA THR A 37 -3.44 2.37 -20.98
C THR A 37 -2.23 2.57 -20.06
N LEU A 38 -1.47 3.65 -20.24
CA LEU A 38 -0.33 3.95 -19.36
C LEU A 38 -0.79 4.29 -17.94
N LEU A 39 -1.86 5.08 -17.80
CA LEU A 39 -2.43 5.42 -16.49
C LEU A 39 -3.00 4.18 -15.78
N SER A 40 -3.69 3.30 -16.49
CA SER A 40 -4.23 2.07 -15.91
C SER A 40 -3.13 1.09 -15.51
N LEU A 41 -2.07 0.95 -16.31
CA LEU A 41 -0.90 0.15 -15.96
C LEU A 41 -0.17 0.69 -14.73
N LEU A 42 0.01 2.01 -14.64
CA LEU A 42 0.64 2.64 -13.48
C LEU A 42 -0.16 2.41 -12.20
N LEU A 43 -1.49 2.55 -12.28
CA LEU A 43 -2.39 2.28 -11.16
C LEU A 43 -2.34 0.80 -10.73
N MET A 44 -2.36 -0.12 -11.69
CA MET A 44 -2.23 -1.56 -11.44
C MET A 44 -0.89 -1.92 -10.80
N ALA A 45 0.21 -1.33 -11.29
CA ALA A 45 1.54 -1.54 -10.73
C ALA A 45 1.66 -1.03 -9.30
N LEU A 46 1.09 0.16 -9.01
CA LEU A 46 1.04 0.71 -7.65
C LEU A 46 0.25 -0.21 -6.71
N LEU A 47 -0.92 -0.68 -7.15
CA LEU A 47 -1.74 -1.57 -6.35
C LEU A 47 -1.04 -2.91 -6.09
N ALA A 48 -0.40 -3.49 -7.11
CA ALA A 48 0.38 -4.71 -6.97
C ALA A 48 1.56 -4.53 -6.00
N PHE A 49 2.27 -3.40 -6.07
CA PHE A 49 3.36 -3.06 -5.16
C PHE A 49 2.88 -2.99 -3.70
N LEU A 50 1.75 -2.33 -3.45
CA LEU A 50 1.14 -2.27 -2.12
C LEU A 50 0.77 -3.68 -1.62
N ILE A 51 0.14 -4.50 -2.46
CA ILE A 51 -0.22 -5.88 -2.10
C ILE A 51 1.02 -6.71 -1.75
N VAL A 52 2.09 -6.61 -2.54
CA VAL A 52 3.35 -7.32 -2.27
C VAL A 52 3.96 -6.87 -0.95
N LEU A 53 3.96 -5.58 -0.64
CA LEU A 53 4.42 -5.06 0.65
C LEU A 53 3.62 -5.63 1.83
N VAL A 54 2.29 -5.66 1.70
CA VAL A 54 1.38 -6.23 2.71
C VAL A 54 1.70 -7.72 2.91
N ILE A 55 1.74 -8.49 1.82
CA ILE A 55 2.02 -9.93 1.87
C ILE A 55 3.39 -10.21 2.50
N LYS A 56 4.43 -9.44 2.11
CA LYS A 56 5.77 -9.57 2.67
C LYS A 56 5.76 -9.37 4.20
N ASN A 57 5.05 -8.35 4.68
CA ASN A 57 4.98 -8.05 6.11
C ASN A 57 4.13 -9.08 6.89
N THR A 58 3.09 -9.64 6.29
CA THR A 58 2.17 -10.56 6.97
C THR A 58 2.65 -12.01 6.98
N ILE A 59 3.20 -12.50 5.87
CA ILE A 59 3.47 -13.93 5.65
C ILE A 59 4.92 -14.30 5.98
N LEU A 60 5.90 -13.44 5.68
CA LEU A 60 7.31 -13.73 5.94
C LEU A 60 7.77 -13.33 7.35
N SER A 61 6.88 -12.74 8.16
CA SER A 61 7.18 -12.41 9.55
C SER A 61 7.00 -13.66 10.43
N PRO A 62 8.02 -14.07 11.22
CA PRO A 62 7.94 -15.21 12.14
C PRO A 62 6.91 -15.02 13.27
N LEU A 63 6.26 -13.85 13.36
CA LEU A 63 5.26 -13.50 14.37
C LEU A 63 3.83 -13.95 14.03
N ARG A 64 3.64 -14.78 12.99
CA ARG A 64 2.31 -15.32 12.59
C ARG A 64 1.72 -16.31 13.59
N ALA A 65 2.55 -16.90 14.45
CA ALA A 65 2.13 -17.82 15.51
C ALA A 65 1.51 -17.12 16.73
N ILE A 66 1.63 -15.79 16.82
CA ILE A 66 1.17 -15.01 17.96
C ILE A 66 -0.28 -14.56 17.72
N PRO A 67 -1.21 -14.84 18.64
CA PRO A 67 -2.61 -14.47 18.48
C PRO A 67 -2.76 -12.93 18.44
N GLY A 68 -3.55 -12.43 17.50
CA GLY A 68 -3.85 -11.01 17.36
C GLY A 68 -4.90 -10.73 16.30
N PRO A 69 -5.38 -9.47 16.19
CA PRO A 69 -6.31 -9.07 15.15
C PRO A 69 -5.72 -9.34 13.77
N TRP A 70 -6.50 -9.98 12.89
CA TRP A 70 -6.09 -10.25 11.50
C TRP A 70 -5.61 -8.96 10.80
N LEU A 71 -6.24 -7.82 11.09
CA LEU A 71 -5.89 -6.49 10.59
C LEU A 71 -4.54 -5.95 11.13
N ALA A 72 -4.20 -6.25 12.38
CA ALA A 72 -2.91 -5.87 12.99
C ALA A 72 -1.73 -6.63 12.39
N GLY A 73 -1.97 -7.82 11.82
CA GLY A 73 -0.97 -8.59 11.07
C GLY A 73 -0.82 -8.17 9.61
N LEU A 74 -1.80 -7.46 9.04
CA LEU A 74 -1.83 -7.08 7.63
C LEU A 74 -1.16 -5.76 7.34
N THR A 75 -1.52 -4.71 8.07
CA THR A 75 -1.02 -3.35 7.82
C THR A 75 -1.02 -2.53 9.10
N SER A 76 -0.09 -1.58 9.22
CA SER A 76 -0.11 -0.54 10.26
C SER A 76 -1.33 0.41 10.15
N TRP A 77 -2.26 0.13 9.24
CA TRP A 77 -3.53 0.85 9.14
C TRP A 77 -4.42 0.67 10.36
N TYR A 78 -4.31 -0.45 11.07
CA TYR A 78 -5.07 -0.62 12.31
C TYR A 78 -4.62 0.41 13.35
N GLU A 79 -3.30 0.55 13.55
CA GLU A 79 -2.70 1.59 14.40
C GLU A 79 -3.06 3.00 13.90
N PHE A 80 -2.87 3.28 12.60
CA PHE A 80 -3.20 4.57 11.99
C PHE A 80 -4.68 4.96 12.14
N TYR A 81 -5.61 4.02 12.02
CA TYR A 81 -7.03 4.28 12.21
C TYR A 81 -7.33 4.73 13.65
N TYR A 82 -6.78 4.04 14.65
CA TYR A 82 -7.03 4.44 16.04
C TYR A 82 -6.25 5.68 16.46
N ASP A 83 -5.08 5.92 15.88
CA ASP A 83 -4.27 7.09 16.21
C ASP A 83 -4.79 8.36 15.53
N VAL A 84 -5.08 8.31 14.23
CA VAL A 84 -5.50 9.48 13.43
C VAL A 84 -7.00 9.71 13.50
N VAL A 85 -7.83 8.66 13.41
CA VAL A 85 -9.29 8.81 13.37
C VAL A 85 -9.91 8.78 14.78
N LYS A 86 -9.28 8.07 15.72
CA LYS A 86 -9.77 7.92 17.10
C LYS A 86 -8.88 8.61 18.15
N ASN A 87 -8.14 9.67 17.78
CA ASN A 87 -7.35 10.51 18.70
C ASN A 87 -6.39 9.71 19.61
N GLY A 88 -5.54 8.84 19.06
CA GLY A 88 -4.50 8.19 19.86
C GLY A 88 -5.01 7.15 20.88
N THR A 89 -6.22 6.63 20.71
CA THR A 89 -6.81 5.65 21.66
C THR A 89 -6.30 4.22 21.47
N TYR A 90 -5.30 4.03 20.61
CA TYR A 90 -4.77 2.72 20.26
C TYR A 90 -4.18 1.97 21.47
N ALA A 91 -3.44 2.69 22.33
CA ALA A 91 -2.87 2.12 23.56
C ALA A 91 -3.94 1.56 24.52
N HIS A 92 -5.11 2.20 24.59
CA HIS A 92 -6.22 1.71 25.43
C HIS A 92 -6.84 0.41 24.88
N GLN A 93 -6.77 0.20 23.56
CA GLN A 93 -7.24 -1.05 22.96
C GLN A 93 -6.34 -2.25 23.25
N HIS A 94 -5.07 -2.05 23.62
CA HIS A 94 -4.18 -3.16 23.98
C HIS A 94 -4.77 -3.99 25.13
N SER A 95 -5.26 -3.34 26.20
CA SER A 95 -5.86 -4.02 27.35
C SER A 95 -7.12 -4.80 26.96
N LYS A 96 -7.98 -4.23 26.12
CA LYS A 96 -9.19 -4.89 25.59
C LYS A 96 -8.84 -6.09 24.70
N MET A 97 -7.78 -5.98 23.91
CA MET A 97 -7.29 -7.08 23.09
C MET A 97 -6.75 -8.23 23.95
N HIS A 98 -6.01 -7.95 25.02
CA HIS A 98 -5.59 -8.98 25.98
C HIS A 98 -6.79 -9.68 26.64
N GLN A 99 -7.82 -8.92 27.02
CA GLN A 99 -9.05 -9.50 27.56
C GLN A 99 -9.81 -10.36 26.54
N LYS A 100 -9.84 -9.93 25.27
CA LYS A 100 -10.56 -10.62 24.19
C LYS A 100 -9.88 -11.91 23.74
N TYR A 101 -8.56 -11.90 23.59
CA TYR A 101 -7.78 -13.04 23.10
C TYR A 101 -7.28 -13.94 24.25
N GLY A 102 -7.36 -13.50 25.50
CA GLY A 102 -6.91 -14.27 26.67
C GLY A 102 -5.41 -14.57 26.67
N SER A 103 -4.64 -13.96 25.78
CA SER A 103 -3.21 -14.21 25.61
C SER A 103 -2.38 -13.12 26.29
N THR A 104 -1.32 -13.53 26.98
CA THR A 104 -0.33 -12.64 27.60
C THR A 104 0.45 -11.83 26.56
N VAL A 105 0.60 -12.37 25.34
CA VAL A 105 1.28 -11.76 24.21
C VAL A 105 0.29 -11.61 23.06
N ILE A 106 0.08 -10.39 22.58
CA ILE A 106 -0.77 -10.09 21.44
C ILE A 106 0.02 -9.37 20.35
N ARG A 107 -0.33 -9.63 19.09
CA ARG A 107 0.23 -8.88 17.96
C ARG A 107 -0.54 -7.57 17.78
N ILE A 108 0.14 -6.44 17.91
CA ILE A 108 -0.43 -5.09 17.72
C ILE A 108 -0.08 -4.50 16.36
N SER A 109 1.10 -4.78 15.81
CA SER A 109 1.51 -4.31 14.49
C SER A 109 2.26 -5.43 13.75
N PRO A 110 2.52 -5.32 12.43
CA PRO A 110 3.13 -6.40 11.67
C PRO A 110 4.47 -6.88 12.25
N ASN A 111 5.23 -5.96 12.84
CA ASN A 111 6.53 -6.22 13.45
C ASN A 111 6.54 -6.04 14.98
N HIS A 112 5.42 -5.66 15.60
CA HIS A 112 5.37 -5.31 17.02
C HIS A 112 4.36 -6.20 17.76
N VAL A 113 4.78 -6.64 18.95
CA VAL A 113 3.94 -7.39 19.90
C VAL A 113 3.85 -6.62 21.20
N HIS A 114 2.70 -6.73 21.85
CA HIS A 114 2.46 -6.16 23.17
C HIS A 114 2.34 -7.31 24.18
N VAL A 115 3.00 -7.15 25.32
CA VAL A 115 3.02 -8.14 26.40
C VAL A 115 2.42 -7.51 27.65
N ALA A 116 1.40 -8.15 28.22
CA ALA A 116 0.69 -7.64 29.40
C ALA A 116 1.28 -8.10 30.75
N CYS A 117 2.22 -9.07 30.77
CA CYS A 117 2.80 -9.58 32.01
C CYS A 117 4.09 -8.85 32.41
N PRO A 118 4.14 -8.29 33.64
CA PRO A 118 5.40 -7.86 34.27
C PRO A 118 6.38 -9.03 34.49
N GLU A 119 5.87 -10.25 34.70
CA GLU A 119 6.67 -11.46 34.97
C GLU A 119 7.53 -11.91 33.77
N PHE A 120 7.21 -11.49 32.55
CA PHE A 120 8.01 -11.81 31.35
C PHE A 120 9.35 -11.06 31.32
N PHE A 121 9.43 -9.89 31.98
CA PHE A 121 10.66 -9.13 32.13
C PHE A 121 11.62 -9.74 33.15
N ARG A 122 11.15 -10.62 34.04
CA ARG A 122 11.98 -11.25 35.07
C ARG A 122 12.98 -12.27 34.49
N THR A 123 12.63 -12.92 33.37
CA THR A 123 13.46 -13.98 32.76
C THR A 123 14.38 -13.47 31.63
N GLN A 124 14.17 -12.24 31.16
CA GLN A 124 15.03 -11.58 30.17
C GLN A 124 15.85 -10.42 30.76
N VAL A 125 15.99 -10.35 32.09
CA VAL A 125 17.04 -9.52 32.70
C VAL A 125 18.37 -10.06 32.21
N LEU A 126 18.87 -9.44 31.15
CA LEU A 126 20.20 -9.59 30.62
C LEU A 126 21.16 -9.60 31.80
N PRO A 127 22.17 -10.49 31.86
CA PRO A 127 23.25 -10.31 32.80
C PRO A 127 23.80 -8.90 32.55
N VAL A 128 23.58 -8.00 33.51
CA VAL A 128 24.20 -6.68 33.52
C VAL A 128 25.69 -6.98 33.54
N LYS A 129 26.34 -6.81 32.39
CA LYS A 129 27.79 -6.98 32.28
C LYS A 129 28.39 -5.92 33.22
N PRO A 130 29.25 -6.33 34.17
CA PRO A 130 29.85 -5.42 35.15
C PRO A 130 30.69 -4.34 34.48
#